data_AF-A0A285LLX3-F1
#
_entry.id   AF-A0A285LLX3-F1
#
_cell.length_a   1.000
_cell.length_b   1.000
_cell.length_c   1.000
_cell.angle_alpha   90.00
_cell.angle_beta   90.00
_cell.angle_gamma   90.00
#
_symmetry.space_group_name_H-M   'P 1'
#
loop_
_entity.id
_entity.type
_entity.pdbx_description
1 polymer ?
#
loop_
_entity_poly.entity_id
_entity_poly.type
_entity_poly.pdbx_seq_one_letter_code
_entity_poly.pdbx_strand_id
1 'polypeptide(L)'
;MPHSRWIFRSTSLAVAAFAAATLAACGTNGNPEPTGSTGSTTSAPTSATTTAQATGTQKPTPTVTDAAATQLCDAIRPELSNFRVQGPTLGRVGLNLIVHPWGLQNGIDVLGNKAVVDTVTTKSCPDVRQQAIEALQTPDLASIIVGL
;
A
#
# COMPACT_ATOMS: atom_id res chain seq x y z
N MET A 1 -29.72 25.48 34.13
CA MET A 1 -28.73 26.48 33.65
C MET A 1 -27.36 26.12 34.21
N PRO A 2 -26.29 26.15 33.39
CA PRO A 2 -24.97 25.61 33.73
C PRO A 2 -24.12 26.62 34.50
N HIS A 3 -23.42 26.18 35.53
CA HIS A 3 -22.32 26.95 36.10
C HIS A 3 -21.02 26.56 35.39
N SER A 4 -20.77 27.26 34.28
CA SER A 4 -19.46 27.35 33.64
C SER A 4 -18.62 28.38 34.39
N ARG A 5 -17.53 27.93 35.00
CA ARG A 5 -16.45 28.68 35.67
C ARG A 5 -15.23 27.75 35.53
N TRP A 6 -14.04 28.09 35.09
CA TRP A 6 -13.36 29.36 34.81
C TRP A 6 -11.95 28.89 34.37
N ILE A 7 -11.62 28.97 33.07
CA ILE A 7 -10.69 29.97 32.51
C ILE A 7 -9.32 30.07 33.22
N PHE A 8 -8.30 29.84 32.38
CA PHE A 8 -6.96 30.44 32.30
C PHE A 8 -5.71 29.68 32.77
N ARG A 9 -4.86 29.45 31.75
CA ARG A 9 -3.41 29.75 31.67
C ARG A 9 -2.46 28.84 32.45
N SER A 10 -1.61 28.09 31.73
CA SER A 10 -0.31 28.63 31.29
C SER A 10 0.57 27.56 30.61
N THR A 11 1.16 28.02 29.53
CA THR A 11 2.33 27.55 28.76
C THR A 11 3.40 26.80 29.55
N SER A 12 3.93 25.72 28.97
CA SER A 12 5.35 25.37 29.10
C SER A 12 5.82 24.69 27.81
N LEU A 13 6.55 25.47 27.01
CA LEU A 13 7.47 24.99 25.98
C LEU A 13 8.57 24.18 26.68
N ALA A 14 8.76 22.93 26.28
CA ALA A 14 10.00 22.20 26.54
C ALA A 14 10.50 21.64 25.20
N VAL A 15 11.31 22.45 24.53
CA VAL A 15 12.23 22.01 23.48
C VAL A 15 13.33 21.20 24.17
N ALA A 16 13.45 19.92 23.83
CA ALA A 16 14.62 19.12 24.13
C ALA A 16 15.13 18.52 22.81
N ALA A 17 16.07 19.23 22.19
CA ALA A 17 16.98 18.68 21.19
C ALA A 17 18.05 17.85 21.92
N PHE A 18 18.44 16.69 21.35
CA PHE A 18 19.67 15.87 21.56
C PHE A 18 19.27 14.40 21.26
N ALA A 19 19.95 13.58 20.47
CA ALA A 19 21.20 13.67 19.74
C ALA A 19 21.14 12.63 18.59
N ALA A 20 21.74 12.94 17.44
CA ALA A 20 21.99 11.96 16.39
C ALA A 20 23.05 10.96 16.87
N ALA A 21 22.71 9.67 16.93
CA ALA A 21 23.66 8.58 17.10
C ALA A 21 23.84 7.88 15.75
N THR A 22 24.90 8.25 15.03
CA THR A 22 25.43 7.47 13.91
C THR A 22 26.34 6.37 14.46
N LEU A 23 25.92 5.11 14.31
CA LEU A 23 26.76 3.95 14.60
C LEU A 23 26.91 3.10 13.34
N ALA A 24 28.07 3.32 12.72
CA ALA A 24 28.98 2.36 12.11
C ALA A 24 28.41 1.18 11.29
N ALA A 25 28.63 1.27 9.98
CA ALA A 25 28.79 0.12 9.10
C ALA A 25 30.01 -0.72 9.51
N CYS A 26 29.82 -2.04 9.64
CA CYS A 26 30.87 -3.07 9.66
C CYS A 26 30.15 -4.41 9.36
N GLY A 27 30.50 -5.24 8.37
CA GLY A 27 31.62 -5.19 7.46
C GLY A 27 31.49 -6.18 6.29
N THR A 28 32.41 -5.96 5.35
CA THR A 28 32.98 -6.83 4.29
C THR A 28 33.37 -8.20 4.92
N ASN A 29 33.41 -9.38 4.27
CA ASN A 29 34.09 -9.82 3.05
C ASN A 29 33.57 -11.22 2.64
N GLY A 30 33.57 -11.54 1.34
CA GLY A 30 33.62 -12.95 0.90
C GLY A 30 33.07 -13.25 -0.50
N ASN A 31 33.83 -12.93 -1.55
CA ASN A 31 33.76 -13.64 -2.84
C ASN A 31 35.11 -14.32 -3.07
N PRO A 32 35.13 -15.64 -3.28
CA PRO A 32 35.75 -16.22 -4.48
C PRO A 32 34.91 -17.42 -5.02
N GLU A 33 34.46 -17.42 -6.28
CA GLU A 33 35.11 -17.90 -7.52
C GLU A 33 34.35 -19.11 -8.15
N PRO A 34 34.56 -19.40 -9.44
CA PRO A 34 33.57 -20.03 -10.32
C PRO A 34 33.81 -21.53 -10.53
N THR A 35 32.79 -22.24 -10.99
CA THR A 35 32.81 -23.50 -11.78
C THR A 35 31.33 -23.74 -12.13
N GLY A 36 30.85 -23.90 -13.36
CA GLY A 36 31.41 -24.53 -14.56
C GLY A 36 30.42 -25.61 -15.00
N SER A 37 29.76 -25.44 -16.16
CA SER A 37 29.41 -26.48 -17.16
C SER A 37 28.14 -26.15 -17.96
N THR A 38 28.41 -25.79 -19.21
CA THR A 38 27.79 -26.25 -20.47
C THR A 38 26.48 -27.04 -20.42
N GLY A 39 25.51 -26.54 -21.17
CA GLY A 39 24.41 -27.30 -21.76
C GLY A 39 23.93 -26.62 -23.03
N SER A 40 24.49 -26.99 -24.18
CA SER A 40 24.02 -26.56 -25.50
C SER A 40 22.90 -27.47 -25.96
N THR A 41 21.73 -26.92 -26.30
CA THR A 41 20.83 -27.52 -27.31
C THR A 41 20.04 -26.43 -28.05
N THR A 42 20.34 -26.36 -29.35
CA THR A 42 19.63 -25.72 -30.46
C THR A 42 18.13 -26.05 -30.51
N SER A 43 17.28 -25.08 -30.90
CA SER A 43 16.31 -25.20 -32.03
C SER A 43 15.42 -23.96 -32.26
N ALA A 44 15.59 -23.40 -33.46
CA ALA A 44 14.65 -22.78 -34.41
C ALA A 44 13.74 -21.56 -34.07
N PRO A 45 13.59 -20.58 -35.01
CA PRO A 45 12.73 -19.40 -34.89
C PRO A 45 11.42 -19.52 -35.69
N THR A 46 10.27 -19.11 -35.14
CA THR A 46 9.02 -18.62 -35.80
C THR A 46 7.95 -18.50 -34.69
N SER A 47 7.03 -17.54 -34.59
CA SER A 47 6.46 -16.58 -35.54
C SER A 47 6.05 -15.31 -34.80
N ALA A 48 6.25 -14.16 -35.45
CA ALA A 48 5.63 -12.91 -35.05
C ALA A 48 4.10 -13.00 -35.20
N THR A 49 3.36 -12.82 -34.11
CA THR A 49 1.94 -12.43 -34.17
C THR A 49 1.85 -11.00 -33.67
N THR A 50 1.93 -10.07 -34.62
CA THR A 50 1.60 -8.66 -34.43
C THR A 50 0.10 -8.57 -34.17
N THR A 51 -0.30 -8.59 -32.90
CA THR A 51 -1.67 -8.20 -32.55
C THR A 51 -1.69 -6.69 -32.53
N ALA A 52 -2.21 -6.09 -33.60
CA ALA A 52 -2.52 -4.67 -33.66
C ALA A 52 -3.50 -4.34 -32.52
N GLN A 53 -2.98 -3.76 -31.44
CA GLN A 53 -3.81 -3.23 -30.38
C GLN A 53 -4.44 -1.96 -30.92
N ALA A 54 -5.76 -2.01 -31.12
CA ALA A 54 -6.56 -0.90 -31.58
C ALA A 54 -6.27 0.34 -30.72
N THR A 55 -5.86 1.43 -31.37
CA THR A 55 -5.82 2.77 -30.79
C THR A 55 -7.26 3.21 -30.54
N GLY A 56 -7.89 2.67 -29.51
CA GLY A 56 -9.02 3.31 -28.87
C GLY A 56 -8.48 4.51 -28.11
N THR A 57 -9.02 5.70 -28.39
CA THR A 57 -8.82 6.89 -27.56
C THR A 57 -9.44 6.64 -26.20
N GLN A 58 -8.75 5.86 -25.36
CA GLN A 58 -9.09 5.67 -23.97
C GLN A 58 -8.70 6.98 -23.30
N LYS A 59 -9.72 7.72 -22.81
CA LYS A 59 -9.51 8.73 -21.77
C LYS A 59 -8.51 8.14 -20.77
N PRO A 60 -7.41 8.84 -20.40
CA PRO A 60 -6.44 8.27 -19.49
C PRO A 60 -7.20 7.80 -18.25
N THR A 61 -7.37 6.49 -18.10
CA THR A 61 -7.70 5.93 -16.80
C THR A 61 -6.59 6.44 -15.88
N PRO A 62 -6.91 6.98 -14.69
CA PRO A 62 -5.88 7.30 -13.73
C PRO A 62 -5.11 6.00 -13.46
N THR A 63 -3.97 5.88 -14.11
CA THR A 63 -3.11 4.71 -13.99
C THR A 63 -2.50 4.81 -12.62
N VAL A 64 -2.83 3.86 -11.75
CA VAL A 64 -2.20 3.78 -10.43
C VAL A 64 -0.70 3.61 -10.66
N THR A 65 0.08 4.57 -10.19
CA THR A 65 1.55 4.51 -10.30
C THR A 65 2.09 3.50 -9.29
N ASP A 66 3.28 2.95 -9.54
CA ASP A 66 3.93 2.04 -8.58
C ASP A 66 4.16 2.71 -7.22
N ALA A 67 4.41 4.03 -7.22
CA ALA A 67 4.52 4.83 -6.00
C ALA A 67 3.19 4.90 -5.24
N ALA A 68 2.07 5.16 -5.93
CA ALA A 68 0.75 5.15 -5.33
C ALA A 68 0.40 3.76 -4.77
N ALA A 69 0.75 2.70 -5.49
CA ALA A 69 0.54 1.33 -5.04
C ALA A 69 1.32 1.01 -3.76
N THR A 70 2.59 1.40 -3.73
CA THR A 70 3.46 1.23 -2.56
C THR A 70 2.92 2.01 -1.36
N GLN A 71 2.51 3.26 -1.58
CA GLN A 71 1.90 4.12 -0.55
C GLN A 71 0.68 3.45 0.10
N LEU A 72 -0.20 2.83 -0.70
CA LEU A 72 -1.37 2.13 -0.17
C LEU A 72 -0.98 0.94 0.69
N CYS A 73 -0.06 0.10 0.19
CA CYS A 73 0.43 -1.06 0.91
C CYS A 73 1.09 -0.69 2.24
N ASP A 74 1.90 0.37 2.24
CA ASP A 74 2.59 0.85 3.43
C ASP A 74 1.64 1.52 4.43
N ALA A 75 0.52 2.09 3.97
CA ALA A 75 -0.53 2.61 4.85
C ALA A 75 -1.35 1.49 5.50
N ILE A 76 -1.64 0.39 4.78
CA ILE A 76 -2.43 -0.74 5.32
C ILE A 76 -1.60 -1.59 6.28
N ARG A 77 -0.32 -1.85 5.96
CA ARG A 77 0.54 -2.76 6.72
C ARG A 77 0.58 -2.50 8.25
N PRO A 78 0.78 -1.27 8.75
CA PRO A 78 0.80 -1.01 10.19
C PRO A 78 -0.58 -1.23 10.86
N GLU A 79 -1.67 -1.08 10.10
CA GLU A 79 -3.04 -1.22 10.62
C GLU A 79 -3.51 -2.68 10.73
N LEU A 80 -2.80 -3.63 10.13
CA LEU A 80 -3.21 -5.04 10.15
C LEU A 80 -3.34 -5.61 11.57
N SER A 81 -2.47 -5.19 12.50
CA SER A 81 -2.60 -5.57 13.91
C SER A 81 -3.86 -4.96 14.53
N ASN A 82 -4.11 -3.68 14.23
CA ASN A 82 -5.28 -2.95 14.71
C ASN A 82 -6.59 -3.58 14.21
N PHE A 83 -6.66 -3.98 12.95
CA PHE A 83 -7.82 -4.67 12.36
C PHE A 83 -8.15 -5.98 13.11
N ARG A 84 -7.12 -6.74 13.51
CA ARG A 84 -7.30 -7.98 14.27
C ARG A 84 -7.73 -7.72 15.72
N VAL A 85 -7.18 -6.68 16.35
CA VAL A 85 -7.47 -6.33 17.75
C VAL A 85 -8.86 -5.70 17.91
N GLN A 86 -9.21 -4.75 17.05
CA GLN A 86 -10.49 -4.05 17.12
C GLN A 86 -11.63 -4.79 16.42
N GLY A 87 -11.30 -5.80 15.61
CA GLY A 87 -12.26 -6.63 14.90
C GLY A 87 -12.80 -6.01 13.61
N PRO A 88 -13.64 -6.76 12.88
CA PRO A 88 -14.00 -6.45 11.50
C PRO A 88 -14.80 -5.15 11.35
N THR A 89 -15.66 -4.81 12.31
CA THR A 89 -16.48 -3.58 12.23
C THR A 89 -15.62 -2.32 12.21
N LEU A 90 -14.73 -2.16 13.20
CA LEU A 90 -13.85 -0.99 13.27
C LEU A 90 -12.71 -1.07 12.26
N GLY A 91 -12.21 -2.27 11.96
CA GLY A 91 -11.22 -2.46 10.91
C GLY A 91 -11.72 -2.03 9.53
N ARG A 92 -12.99 -2.29 9.19
CA ARG A 92 -13.59 -1.83 7.92
C ARG A 92 -13.65 -0.31 7.85
N VAL A 93 -14.04 0.35 8.95
CA VAL A 93 -13.98 1.82 9.04
C VAL A 93 -12.54 2.31 8.85
N GLY A 94 -11.57 1.68 9.53
CA GLY A 94 -10.15 1.99 9.41
C GLY A 94 -9.65 1.87 7.96
N LEU A 95 -10.00 0.80 7.25
CA LEU A 95 -9.63 0.64 5.84
C LEU A 95 -10.23 1.78 4.98
N ASN A 96 -11.48 2.15 5.20
CA ASN A 96 -12.11 3.27 4.49
C ASN A 96 -11.37 4.60 4.75
N LEU A 97 -10.86 4.82 5.96
CA LEU A 97 -10.04 5.98 6.30
C LEU A 97 -8.65 5.97 5.66
N ILE A 98 -8.19 4.84 5.12
CA ILE A 98 -6.93 4.73 4.38
C ILE A 98 -7.17 4.93 2.87
N VAL A 99 -8.13 4.19 2.30
CA VAL A 99 -8.31 4.11 0.84
C VAL A 99 -8.88 5.40 0.26
N HIS A 100 -9.74 6.12 0.99
CA HIS A 100 -10.32 7.38 0.48
C HIS A 100 -9.27 8.49 0.39
N PRO A 101 -8.50 8.81 1.45
CA PRO A 101 -7.41 9.78 1.33
C PRO A 101 -6.35 9.36 0.32
N TRP A 102 -6.01 8.07 0.26
CA TRP A 102 -5.09 7.55 -0.76
C TRP A 102 -5.58 7.84 -2.18
N GLY A 103 -6.87 7.57 -2.45
CA GLY A 103 -7.48 7.83 -3.74
C GLY A 103 -7.45 9.31 -4.10
N LEU A 104 -7.85 10.18 -3.17
CA LEU A 104 -7.84 11.63 -3.35
C LEU A 104 -6.43 12.17 -3.63
N GLN A 105 -5.43 11.73 -2.88
CA GLN A 105 -4.04 12.17 -3.03
C GLN A 105 -3.43 11.78 -4.39
N ASN A 106 -3.90 10.67 -4.97
CA ASN A 106 -3.37 10.14 -6.23
C ASN A 106 -4.30 10.37 -7.43
N GLY A 107 -5.41 11.12 -7.25
CA GLY A 107 -6.38 11.38 -8.32
C GLY A 107 -7.14 10.13 -8.79
N ILE A 108 -7.30 9.13 -7.91
CA ILE A 108 -7.98 7.87 -8.17
C ILE A 108 -9.38 7.92 -7.56
N ASP A 109 -10.40 7.71 -8.40
CA ASP A 109 -11.79 7.59 -7.94
C ASP A 109 -12.06 6.19 -7.36
N VAL A 110 -11.79 6.02 -6.07
CA VAL A 110 -11.98 4.78 -5.32
C VAL A 110 -13.46 4.42 -5.15
N LEU A 111 -14.36 5.40 -5.15
CA LEU A 111 -15.80 5.14 -5.03
C LEU A 111 -16.39 4.67 -6.36
N GLY A 112 -16.00 5.28 -7.47
CA GLY A 112 -16.40 4.87 -8.81
C GLY A 112 -15.73 3.58 -9.30
N ASN A 113 -14.53 3.27 -8.79
CA ASN A 113 -13.80 2.04 -9.12
C ASN A 113 -13.21 1.36 -7.87
N LYS A 114 -14.06 0.71 -7.07
CA LYS A 114 -13.64 0.04 -5.83
C LYS A 114 -12.63 -1.08 -6.07
N ALA A 115 -12.75 -1.78 -7.21
CA ALA A 115 -11.85 -2.86 -7.59
C ALA A 115 -10.39 -2.43 -7.75
N VAL A 116 -10.13 -1.13 -7.87
CA VAL A 116 -8.76 -0.59 -7.92
C VAL A 116 -7.95 -0.97 -6.68
N VAL A 117 -8.57 -0.98 -5.49
CA VAL A 117 -7.87 -1.29 -4.23
C VAL A 117 -7.43 -2.75 -4.20
N ASP A 118 -8.31 -3.69 -4.54
CA ASP A 118 -7.94 -5.10 -4.63
C ASP A 118 -6.91 -5.37 -5.72
N THR A 119 -7.07 -4.75 -6.90
CA THR A 119 -6.13 -4.95 -8.02
C THR A 119 -4.73 -4.50 -7.66
N VAL A 120 -4.62 -3.30 -7.07
CA VAL A 120 -3.35 -2.70 -6.66
C VAL A 120 -2.68 -3.52 -5.56
N THR A 121 -3.43 -3.90 -4.53
CA THR A 121 -2.90 -4.66 -3.40
C THR A 121 -2.56 -6.10 -3.78
N THR A 122 -3.33 -6.74 -4.67
CA THR A 122 -3.00 -8.08 -5.22
C THR A 122 -1.68 -8.05 -5.98
N LYS A 123 -1.46 -7.03 -6.81
CA LYS A 123 -0.25 -6.89 -7.62
C LYS A 123 0.99 -6.52 -6.77
N SER A 124 0.81 -5.64 -5.79
CA SER A 124 1.94 -4.94 -5.14
C SER A 124 2.26 -5.48 -3.75
N CYS A 125 1.27 -5.99 -3.03
CA CYS A 125 1.43 -6.50 -1.66
C CYS A 125 0.39 -7.59 -1.33
N PRO A 126 0.44 -8.76 -2.00
CA PRO A 126 -0.55 -9.81 -1.85
C PRO A 126 -0.69 -10.30 -0.39
N ASP A 127 0.40 -10.36 0.37
CA ASP A 127 0.37 -10.75 1.78
C ASP A 127 -0.39 -9.75 2.65
N VAL A 128 -0.19 -8.45 2.42
CA VAL A 128 -0.91 -7.38 3.14
C VAL A 128 -2.39 -7.43 2.82
N ARG A 129 -2.74 -7.65 1.54
CA ARG A 129 -4.11 -7.85 1.10
C ARG A 129 -4.77 -9.03 1.82
N GLN A 130 -4.10 -10.18 1.83
CA GLN A 130 -4.66 -11.39 2.41
C GLN A 130 -4.87 -11.24 3.92
N GLN A 131 -3.89 -10.69 4.64
CA GLN A 131 -4.03 -10.42 6.07
C GLN A 131 -5.15 -9.42 6.38
N ALA A 132 -5.36 -8.42 5.52
CA ALA A 132 -6.48 -7.49 5.66
C ALA A 132 -7.83 -8.20 5.42
N ILE A 133 -7.95 -9.00 4.36
CA ILE A 133 -9.17 -9.79 4.05
C ILE A 133 -9.53 -10.70 5.23
N GLU A 134 -8.55 -11.42 5.79
CA GLU A 134 -8.74 -12.29 6.95
C GLU A 134 -9.16 -11.51 8.20
N ALA A 135 -8.46 -10.42 8.52
CA ALA A 135 -8.76 -9.60 9.70
C ALA A 135 -10.13 -8.91 9.61
N LEU A 136 -10.53 -8.50 8.41
CA LEU A 136 -11.77 -7.75 8.15
C LEU A 136 -12.97 -8.66 7.86
N GLN A 137 -12.74 -9.97 7.75
CA GLN A 137 -13.73 -11.00 7.45
C GLN A 137 -14.58 -10.62 6.22
N THR A 138 -13.89 -10.32 5.12
CA THR A 138 -14.50 -9.89 3.86
C THR A 138 -13.98 -10.78 2.72
N PRO A 139 -14.75 -11.03 1.65
CA PRO A 139 -14.24 -11.78 0.49
C PRO A 139 -13.13 -11.03 -0.26
N ASP A 140 -13.19 -9.71 -0.29
CA ASP A 140 -12.28 -8.81 -0.98
C ASP A 140 -12.34 -7.41 -0.33
N LEU A 141 -11.35 -6.56 -0.61
CA LEU A 141 -11.28 -5.23 0.00
C LEU A 141 -12.31 -4.26 -0.63
N ALA A 142 -12.63 -4.41 -1.91
CA ALA A 142 -13.56 -3.57 -2.66
C ALA A 142 -14.99 -3.67 -2.11
N SER A 143 -15.40 -4.85 -1.65
CA SER A 143 -16.72 -5.14 -1.06
C SER A 143 -17.05 -4.32 0.17
N ILE A 144 -16.05 -3.80 0.88
CA ILE A 144 -16.22 -3.03 2.11
C ILE A 144 -15.92 -1.53 1.95
N ILE A 145 -15.60 -1.08 0.73
CA ILE A 145 -15.41 0.34 0.43
C ILE A 145 -16.78 0.99 0.29
N VAL A 146 -17.05 2.03 1.08
CA VAL A 146 -18.32 2.77 1.08
C VAL A 146 -18.05 4.27 1.14
N GLY A 147 -18.99 5.11 0.68
CA GLY A 147 -18.85 6.56 0.82
C GLY A 147 -18.82 6.97 2.29
N LEU A 148 -17.77 7.66 2.70
CA LEU A 148 -17.63 8.31 4.01
C LEU A 148 -18.24 9.71 4.00
#